data_AF-A0A800J3V4-F1
#
_entry.id   AF-A0A800J3V4-F1
#
_cell.length_a   1.000
_cell.length_b   1.000
_cell.length_c   1.000
_cell.angle_alpha   90.00
_cell.angle_beta   90.00
_cell.angle_gamma   90.00
#
_symmetry.space_group_name_H-M   'P 1'
#
loop_
_entity.id
_entity.type
_entity.pdbx_description
1 polymer ?
#
loop_
_entity_poly.entity_id
_entity_poly.type
_entity_poly.pdbx_seq_one_letter_code
_entity_poly.pdbx_strand_id
1 'polypeptide(L)'
;MSRPVSGLLTAALALALGACGEPQDLETLALRDSSLVPITADLHLADARAEATGEPRDSLHRAALDGHGLDSSAFAERLADATRTAADAAAFYRAVTDHLQTTVVQTEDSLSP
;
A
#
# COMPACT_ATOMS: atom_id res chain seq x y z
N MET A 1 24.96 -25.16 -6.63
CA MET A 1 24.84 -23.86 -7.32
C MET A 1 23.50 -23.26 -6.90
N SER A 2 23.49 -22.35 -5.93
CA SER A 2 22.28 -21.70 -5.43
C SER A 2 22.50 -20.20 -5.32
N ARG A 3 21.49 -19.46 -5.77
CA ARG A 3 21.47 -18.04 -6.15
C ARG A 3 21.65 -17.06 -4.99
N PRO A 4 22.24 -15.87 -5.21
CA PRO A 4 21.98 -14.68 -4.41
C PRO A 4 21.27 -13.62 -5.26
N VAL A 5 19.96 -13.42 -5.10
CA VAL A 5 19.24 -12.29 -5.73
C VAL A 5 18.21 -11.63 -4.79
N SER A 6 18.43 -11.71 -3.47
CA SER A 6 17.57 -11.02 -2.48
C SER A 6 18.22 -9.80 -1.82
N GLY A 7 19.42 -9.40 -2.23
CA GLY A 7 20.17 -8.31 -1.56
C GLY A 7 20.14 -6.95 -2.28
N LEU A 8 19.69 -6.89 -3.53
CA LEU A 8 19.84 -5.69 -4.36
C LEU A 8 18.72 -4.66 -4.18
N LEU A 9 17.53 -5.06 -3.75
CA LEU A 9 16.43 -4.13 -3.50
C LEU A 9 16.66 -3.29 -2.23
N THR A 10 17.32 -3.87 -1.22
CA THR A 10 17.58 -3.22 0.07
C THR A 10 18.65 -2.13 -0.03
N ALA A 11 19.64 -2.30 -0.91
CA ALA A 11 20.75 -1.35 -1.05
C ALA A 11 20.37 -0.07 -1.81
N ALA A 12 19.43 -0.14 -2.76
CA ALA A 12 18.92 1.04 -3.45
C ALA A 12 18.06 1.93 -2.53
N LEU A 13 17.41 1.33 -1.53
CA LEU A 13 16.52 2.02 -0.58
C LEU A 13 17.27 2.90 0.43
N ALA A 14 18.52 2.57 0.76
CA ALA A 14 19.33 3.33 1.71
C ALA A 14 19.95 4.62 1.11
N LEU A 15 20.10 4.70 -0.22
CA LEU A 15 20.75 5.83 -0.89
C LEU A 15 19.81 7.01 -1.19
N ALA A 16 18.49 6.85 -1.03
CA ALA A 16 17.52 7.92 -1.26
C ALA A 16 17.23 8.79 -0.02
N LEU A 17 17.63 8.36 1.18
CA LEU A 17 17.36 9.06 2.45
C LEU A 17 18.41 10.14 2.81
N GLY A 18 19.42 10.35 1.95
CA GLY A 18 20.53 11.28 2.19
C GLY A 18 20.37 12.69 1.62
N ALA A 19 19.26 13.03 0.95
CA ALA A 19 19.04 14.36 0.42
C ALA A 19 18.24 15.22 1.41
N CYS A 20 18.99 15.89 2.28
CA CYS A 20 18.53 16.98 3.13
C CYS A 20 17.88 18.09 2.27
N GLY A 21 16.62 18.42 2.54
CA GLY A 21 15.87 19.42 1.79
C GLY A 21 14.52 19.71 2.41
N GLU A 22 14.56 20.39 3.56
CA GLU A 22 13.46 21.10 4.25
C GLU A 22 12.27 20.25 4.75
N PRO A 23 11.70 20.55 5.95
CA PRO A 23 10.40 20.03 6.34
C PRO A 23 9.36 20.76 5.49
N GLN A 24 9.20 20.32 4.23
CA GLN A 24 8.03 20.70 3.46
C GLN A 24 6.82 20.32 4.31
N ASP A 25 5.85 21.22 4.40
CA ASP A 25 4.50 20.99 4.88
C ASP A 25 3.90 19.74 4.22
N LEU A 26 4.29 18.56 4.71
CA LEU A 26 3.76 17.24 4.43
C LEU A 26 2.33 17.11 5.00
N GLU A 27 1.82 18.17 5.60
CA GLU A 27 0.43 18.33 6.03
C GLU A 27 -0.53 18.48 4.85
N THR A 28 -0.07 18.68 3.61
CA THR A 28 -1.01 18.78 2.47
C THR A 28 -0.43 18.31 1.13
N LEU A 29 0.31 17.19 1.10
CA LEU A 29 0.25 16.35 -0.11
C LEU A 29 -1.11 15.65 -0.09
N ALA A 30 -2.15 16.38 -0.46
CA ALA A 30 -3.46 15.81 -0.69
C ALA A 30 -3.28 14.70 -1.71
N LEU A 31 -3.46 13.45 -1.28
CA LEU A 31 -3.49 12.31 -2.19
C LEU A 31 -4.49 12.66 -3.29
N ARG A 32 -4.00 12.77 -4.53
CA ARG A 32 -4.85 13.09 -5.68
C ARG A 32 -6.07 12.17 -5.77
N ASP A 33 -5.90 10.94 -5.30
CA ASP A 33 -6.94 9.94 -5.25
C ASP A 33 -6.90 9.17 -3.92
N SER A 34 -7.51 9.76 -2.88
CA SER A 34 -7.59 9.15 -1.55
C SER A 34 -8.42 7.86 -1.52
N SER A 35 -9.26 7.62 -2.54
CA SER A 35 -10.05 6.39 -2.63
C SER A 35 -9.20 5.14 -2.91
N LEU A 36 -7.98 5.31 -3.42
CA LEU A 36 -7.04 4.21 -3.63
C LEU A 36 -6.46 3.64 -2.33
N VAL A 37 -6.45 4.44 -1.25
CA VAL A 37 -5.90 4.01 0.06
C VAL A 37 -6.62 2.78 0.63
N PRO A 38 -7.96 2.79 0.81
CA PRO A 38 -8.67 1.61 1.29
C PRO A 38 -8.61 0.43 0.30
N ILE A 39 -8.61 0.70 -1.02
CA ILE A 39 -8.49 -0.36 -2.04
C ILE A 39 -7.14 -1.09 -1.91
N THR A 40 -6.04 -0.35 -1.80
CA THR A 40 -4.70 -0.93 -1.64
C THR A 40 -4.54 -1.63 -0.30
N ALA A 41 -5.15 -1.10 0.77
CA ALA A 41 -5.18 -1.78 2.06
C ALA A 41 -5.90 -3.15 1.98
N ASP A 42 -7.05 -3.22 1.32
CA ASP A 42 -7.79 -4.48 1.14
C ASP A 42 -7.03 -5.48 0.27
N LEU A 43 -6.31 -5.01 -0.76
CA LEU A 43 -5.41 -5.87 -1.54
C LEU A 43 -4.26 -6.40 -0.69
N HIS A 44 -3.70 -5.59 0.21
CA HIS A 44 -2.66 -6.03 1.15
C HIS A 44 -3.20 -7.08 2.13
N LEU A 45 -4.43 -6.90 2.64
CA LEU A 45 -5.10 -7.90 3.49
C LEU A 45 -5.42 -9.18 2.72
N ALA A 46 -5.82 -9.07 1.45
CA ALA A 46 -6.03 -10.21 0.56
C ALA A 46 -4.74 -11.02 0.35
N ASP A 47 -3.59 -10.35 0.20
CA ASP A 47 -2.27 -11.00 0.15
C ASP A 47 -1.94 -11.74 1.44
N ALA A 48 -2.10 -11.07 2.59
CA ALA A 48 -1.86 -11.69 3.90
C ALA A 48 -2.76 -12.91 4.13
N ARG A 49 -4.04 -12.83 3.71
CA ARG A 49 -4.98 -13.95 3.79
C ARG A 49 -4.58 -15.10 2.87
N ALA A 50 -4.20 -14.83 1.63
CA ALA A 50 -3.73 -15.85 0.69
C ALA A 50 -2.55 -16.63 1.29
N GLU A 51 -1.61 -15.93 1.92
CA GLU A 51 -0.45 -16.52 2.58
C GLU A 51 -0.83 -17.34 3.83
N ALA A 52 -1.76 -16.85 4.64
CA ALA A 52 -2.19 -17.52 5.86
C ALA A 52 -3.06 -18.76 5.62
N THR A 53 -3.87 -18.77 4.55
CA THR A 53 -4.91 -19.79 4.31
C THR A 53 -4.61 -20.72 3.13
N GLY A 54 -3.73 -20.31 2.22
CA GLY A 54 -3.49 -20.99 0.96
C GLY A 54 -4.58 -20.75 -0.10
N GLU A 55 -5.52 -19.83 0.14
CA GLU A 55 -6.52 -19.43 -0.85
C GLU A 55 -5.85 -18.77 -2.08
N PRO A 56 -6.41 -18.94 -3.30
CA PRO A 56 -5.83 -18.33 -4.50
C PRO A 56 -5.83 -16.80 -4.43
N ARG A 57 -4.63 -16.19 -4.44
CA ARG A 57 -4.43 -14.73 -4.41
C ARG A 57 -5.31 -13.99 -5.42
N ASP A 58 -5.32 -14.43 -6.68
CA ASP A 58 -6.10 -13.78 -7.74
C ASP A 58 -7.61 -13.75 -7.46
N SER A 59 -8.13 -14.73 -6.73
CA SER A 59 -9.56 -14.75 -6.36
C SER A 59 -9.86 -13.76 -5.24
N LEU A 60 -8.95 -13.64 -4.26
CA LEU A 60 -9.07 -12.67 -3.17
C LEU A 60 -8.85 -11.23 -3.67
N HIS A 61 -7.91 -11.01 -4.58
CA HIS A 61 -7.71 -9.72 -5.25
C HIS A 61 -8.94 -9.29 -6.04
N ARG A 62 -9.54 -10.21 -6.81
CA ARG A 62 -10.78 -9.93 -7.52
C ARG A 62 -11.90 -9.55 -6.55
N ALA A 63 -12.08 -10.32 -5.48
CA ALA A 63 -13.09 -10.01 -4.47
C ALA A 63 -12.88 -8.64 -3.79
N ALA A 64 -11.63 -8.28 -3.50
CA ALA A 64 -11.29 -6.97 -2.95
C ALA A 64 -11.65 -5.84 -3.92
N LEU A 65 -11.23 -5.95 -5.19
CA LEU A 65 -11.52 -4.95 -6.22
C LEU A 65 -13.02 -4.84 -6.54
N ASP A 66 -13.72 -5.98 -6.63
CA ASP A 66 -15.18 -6.03 -6.83
C ASP A 66 -15.91 -5.31 -5.68
N GLY A 67 -15.43 -5.43 -4.44
CA GLY A 67 -15.96 -4.72 -3.27
C GLY A 67 -15.90 -3.20 -3.40
N HIS A 68 -14.97 -2.68 -4.21
CA HIS A 68 -14.80 -1.26 -4.52
C HIS A 68 -15.39 -0.87 -5.89
N GLY A 69 -16.05 -1.81 -6.59
CA GLY A 69 -16.61 -1.58 -7.91
C GLY A 69 -15.56 -1.27 -8.98
N LEU A 70 -14.34 -1.82 -8.82
CA LEU A 70 -13.22 -1.55 -9.69
C LEU A 70 -12.72 -2.82 -10.39
N ASP A 71 -12.22 -2.68 -11.62
CA ASP A 71 -11.44 -3.73 -12.26
C ASP A 71 -9.93 -3.51 -12.04
N SER A 72 -9.14 -4.57 -12.25
CA SER A 72 -7.69 -4.54 -11.99
C SER A 72 -6.91 -3.61 -12.92
N SER A 73 -7.35 -3.43 -14.16
CA SER A 73 -6.72 -2.48 -15.09
C SER A 73 -6.99 -1.04 -14.69
N ALA A 74 -8.24 -0.69 -14.38
CA ALA A 74 -8.61 0.64 -13.89
C ALA A 74 -7.90 0.98 -12.58
N PHE A 75 -7.71 -0.01 -11.69
CA PHE A 75 -6.92 0.17 -10.48
C PHE A 75 -5.46 0.48 -10.80
N ALA A 76 -4.84 -0.31 -11.68
CA ALA A 76 -3.44 -0.13 -12.04
C ALA A 76 -3.18 1.23 -12.70
N GLU A 77 -4.07 1.70 -13.56
CA GLU A 77 -3.98 3.02 -14.20
C GLU A 77 -4.09 4.16 -13.18
N ARG A 78 -5.07 4.09 -12.28
CA ARG A 78 -5.26 5.09 -11.23
C ARG A 78 -4.09 5.11 -10.24
N LEU A 79 -3.58 3.93 -9.86
CA LEU A 79 -2.42 3.81 -8.99
C LEU A 79 -1.17 4.39 -9.66
N ALA A 80 -0.94 4.12 -10.94
CA ALA A 80 0.18 4.68 -11.69
C ALA A 80 0.09 6.21 -11.82
N ASP A 81 -1.11 6.78 -12.00
CA ASP A 81 -1.30 8.24 -11.99
C ASP A 81 -1.06 8.84 -10.60
N ALA A 82 -1.60 8.19 -9.55
CA ALA A 82 -1.48 8.63 -8.17
C ALA A 82 -0.08 8.49 -7.57
N THR A 83 0.80 7.69 -8.19
CA THR A 83 2.18 7.46 -7.72
C THR A 83 3.23 7.90 -8.75
N ARG A 84 2.86 8.82 -9.65
CA ARG A 84 3.70 9.28 -10.77
C ARG A 84 5.05 9.86 -10.32
N THR A 85 5.09 10.51 -9.16
CA THR A 85 6.33 11.07 -8.59
C THR A 85 6.75 10.32 -7.33
N ALA A 86 8.03 10.40 -6.99
CA ALA A 86 8.55 9.79 -5.76
C ALA A 86 7.90 10.38 -4.49
N ALA A 87 7.58 11.68 -4.49
CA ALA A 87 6.88 12.33 -3.39
C ALA A 87 5.44 11.81 -3.25
N ASP A 88 4.71 11.67 -4.36
CA ASP A 88 3.35 11.13 -4.35
C ASP A 88 3.33 9.67 -3.89
N ALA A 89 4.28 8.86 -4.36
CA ALA A 89 4.42 7.46 -3.93
C ALA A 89 4.72 7.35 -2.43
N ALA A 90 5.57 8.22 -1.87
CA ALA A 90 5.89 8.24 -0.45
C ALA A 90 4.67 8.68 0.40
N ALA A 91 3.94 9.71 -0.03
CA ALA A 91 2.71 10.14 0.63
C ALA A 91 1.63 9.06 0.58
N PHE A 92 1.48 8.39 -0.57
CA PHE A 92 0.55 7.27 -0.76
C PHE A 92 0.86 6.10 0.17
N TYR A 93 2.12 5.68 0.21
CA TYR A 93 2.56 4.60 1.10
C TYR A 93 2.29 4.93 2.58
N ARG A 94 2.58 6.16 3.01
CA ARG A 94 2.28 6.61 4.37
C ARG A 94 0.78 6.56 4.65
N ALA A 95 -0.06 7.05 3.73
CA ALA A 95 -1.52 7.01 3.91
C ALA A 95 -2.07 5.58 4.01
N VAL A 96 -1.57 4.64 3.20
CA VAL A 96 -1.94 3.20 3.31
C VAL A 96 -1.49 2.61 4.64
N THR A 97 -0.28 2.93 5.08
CA THR A 97 0.25 2.45 6.37
C THR A 97 -0.57 2.98 7.55
N ASP A 98 -0.85 4.29 7.57
CA ASP A 98 -1.66 4.95 8.59
C ASP A 98 -3.09 4.36 8.62
N HIS A 99 -3.67 4.09 7.44
CA HIS A 99 -4.99 3.46 7.32
C HIS A 99 -5.00 2.03 7.89
N LEU A 100 -4.02 1.20 7.53
CA LEU A 100 -3.90 -0.18 8.07
C LEU A 100 -3.73 -0.17 9.59
N GLN A 101 -2.89 0.71 10.12
CA GLN A 101 -2.69 0.83 11.56
C GLN A 101 -3.97 1.26 12.29
N THR A 102 -4.69 2.23 11.74
CA THR A 102 -5.96 2.71 12.32
C THR A 102 -7.01 1.61 12.33
N THR A 103 -7.17 0.88 11.23
CA THR A 103 -8.14 -0.22 11.11
C THR A 103 -7.85 -1.35 12.11
N VAL A 104 -6.57 -1.67 12.35
CA VAL A 104 -6.16 -2.68 13.35
C VAL A 104 -6.52 -2.21 14.76
N VAL A 105 -6.15 -0.97 15.13
CA VAL A 105 -6.41 -0.43 16.48
C VAL A 105 -7.90 -0.40 16.80
N GLN A 106 -8.76 -0.03 15.84
CA GLN A 106 -10.22 -0.04 16.07
C GLN A 106 -10.81 -1.44 16.24
N THR A 107 -10.19 -2.44 15.63
CA THR A 107 -10.63 -3.84 15.77
C THR A 107 -10.32 -4.37 17.18
N GLU A 108 -9.17 -4.00 17.75
CA GLU A 108 -8.78 -4.41 19.10
C GLU A 108 -9.60 -3.74 20.20
N ASP A 109 -9.92 -2.45 20.03
CA ASP A 109 -10.76 -1.69 20.98
C ASP A 109 -12.22 -2.20 20.99
N SER A 110 -12.71 -2.68 19.84
CA SER A 110 -14.05 -3.28 19.71
C SER A 110 -14.13 -4.72 20.27
N LEU A 111 -12.98 -5.33 20.59
CA LEU A 111 -12.87 -6.68 21.15
C LEU A 111 -12.51 -6.68 22.64
N SER A 112 -12.31 -5.50 23.24
CA SER A 112 -12.17 -5.35 24.69
C SER A 112 -13.56 -5.32 25.36
N PRO A 113 -13.85 -6.24 26.29
CA PRO A 113 -15.16 -6.35 26.97
C PRO A 113 -15.41 -5.26 28.01
#